data_AF-A0A7K6I102-F1
#
_entry.id   AF-A0A7K6I102-F1
#
_cell.length_a   1.000
_cell.length_b   1.000
_cell.length_c   1.000
_cell.angle_alpha   90.00
_cell.angle_beta   90.00
_cell.angle_gamma   90.00
#
_symmetry.space_group_name_H-M   'P 1'
#
loop_
_entity.id
_entity.type
_entity.pdbx_description
1 polymer ?
#
loop_
_entity_poly.entity_id
_entity_poly.type
_entity_poly.pdbx_seq_one_letter_code
_entity_poly.pdbx_strand_id
1 'polypeptide(L)'
;QDGEVYCIDARYYGNVSRFINHLCDPNIIPVRVFMLHQDLRFPRIAFFSSRHIRPGEELGFDYGDRFWDIKSKYFPCQCGSEKCKHSAEA
;
A
#
# COMPACT_ATOMS: atom_id res chain seq x y z
N GLN A 1 4.38 13.16 22.12
CA GLN A 1 3.98 14.02 20.99
C GLN A 1 4.46 13.31 19.74
N ASP A 2 3.54 12.90 18.89
CA ASP A 2 3.91 12.42 17.56
C ASP A 2 4.57 13.60 16.82
N GLY A 3 5.76 13.41 16.26
CA GLY A 3 6.47 14.46 15.53
C GLY A 3 5.71 14.91 14.28
N GLU A 4 6.26 15.89 13.54
CA GLU A 4 5.67 16.32 12.26
C GLU A 4 5.58 15.14 11.27
N VAL A 5 4.38 14.88 10.74
CA VAL A 5 4.10 13.79 9.79
C VAL A 5 3.77 14.37 8.41
N TYR A 6 4.30 13.74 7.36
CA TYR A 6 4.07 14.11 5.97
C TYR A 6 3.43 12.95 5.20
N CYS A 7 2.82 13.25 4.04
CA CYS A 7 2.24 12.26 3.14
C CYS A 7 2.66 12.49 1.68
N ILE A 8 2.61 11.42 0.88
CA ILE A 8 2.71 11.49 -0.58
C ILE A 8 1.29 11.33 -1.13
N ASP A 9 0.74 12.38 -1.74
CA ASP A 9 -0.58 12.33 -2.38
C ASP A 9 -0.45 12.14 -3.89
N ALA A 10 -0.82 10.95 -4.38
CA ALA A 10 -0.77 10.58 -5.78
C ALA A 10 -2.07 10.88 -6.57
N ARG A 11 -3.01 11.63 -6.00
CA ARG A 11 -4.33 11.90 -6.61
C ARG A 11 -4.20 12.61 -7.96
N TYR A 12 -3.37 13.66 -8.01
CA TYR A 12 -3.18 14.53 -9.18
C TYR A 12 -1.81 14.31 -9.85
N TYR A 13 -0.76 14.11 -9.05
CA TYR A 13 0.59 13.88 -9.55
C TYR A 13 1.13 12.58 -8.96
N GLY A 14 1.50 11.63 -9.80
CA GLY A 14 2.02 10.33 -9.36
C GLY A 14 2.57 9.52 -10.52
N ASN A 15 3.23 8.41 -10.21
CA ASN A 15 3.74 7.46 -11.20
C ASN A 15 2.84 6.21 -11.27
N VAL A 16 3.32 5.13 -11.91
CA VAL A 16 2.60 3.86 -12.04
C VAL A 16 2.12 3.27 -10.71
N SER A 17 2.81 3.53 -9.59
CA SER A 17 2.46 2.97 -8.29
C SER A 17 1.10 3.41 -7.77
N ARG A 18 0.56 4.53 -8.27
CA ARG A 18 -0.78 5.03 -7.89
C ARG A 18 -1.93 4.11 -8.32
N PHE A 19 -1.66 3.15 -9.21
CA PHE A 19 -2.65 2.22 -9.75
C PHE A 19 -2.55 0.82 -9.13
N ILE A 20 -1.56 0.58 -8.26
CA ILE A 20 -1.40 -0.71 -7.58
C ILE A 20 -2.51 -0.85 -6.54
N ASN A 21 -3.27 -1.93 -6.60
CA ASN A 21 -4.39 -2.19 -5.70
C ASN A 21 -3.94 -2.73 -4.33
N HIS A 22 -4.91 -2.79 -3.42
CA HIS A 22 -4.76 -3.50 -2.15
C HIS A 22 -4.88 -5.01 -2.34
N LEU A 23 -4.02 -5.77 -1.66
CA LEU A 23 -4.18 -7.21 -1.45
C LEU A 23 -4.01 -7.53 0.04
N CYS A 24 -4.92 -8.32 0.62
CA CYS A 24 -4.77 -8.82 2.00
C CYS A 24 -3.67 -9.90 2.12
N ASP A 25 -3.30 -10.56 1.00
CA ASP A 25 -2.13 -11.44 0.88
C ASP A 25 -1.12 -10.87 -0.14
N PRO A 26 -0.41 -9.79 0.21
CA PRO A 26 0.32 -8.95 -0.73
C PRO A 26 1.60 -9.62 -1.28
N ASN A 27 1.93 -9.35 -2.55
CA ASN A 27 3.20 -9.77 -3.18
C ASN A 27 4.29 -8.70 -3.16
N ILE A 28 3.96 -7.46 -2.78
CA ILE A 28 4.97 -6.40 -2.64
C ILE A 28 4.86 -5.71 -1.27
N ILE A 29 5.98 -5.20 -0.78
CA ILE A 29 6.08 -4.48 0.49
C ILE A 29 6.71 -3.09 0.27
N PRO A 30 6.18 -2.04 0.93
CA PRO A 30 6.80 -0.72 0.92
C PRO A 30 7.99 -0.67 1.88
N VAL A 31 9.12 -0.15 1.42
CA VAL A 31 10.35 0.07 2.19
C VAL A 31 10.71 1.54 2.14
N ARG A 32 11.05 2.12 3.30
CA ARG A 32 11.56 3.49 3.42
C ARG A 32 13.03 3.52 3.00
N VAL A 33 13.36 4.35 2.01
CA VAL A 33 14.71 4.47 1.46
C VAL A 33 15.14 5.94 1.45
N PHE A 34 16.41 6.17 1.79
CA PHE A 34 17.09 7.45 1.70
C PHE A 34 18.17 7.36 0.60
N MET A 35 18.31 8.41 -0.21
CA MET A 35 19.22 8.42 -1.36
C MET A 35 20.07 9.69 -1.32
N LEU A 36 19.69 10.71 -2.08
CA LEU A 36 20.44 11.97 -2.19
C LEU A 36 20.40 12.82 -0.90
N HIS A 37 19.49 12.51 0.02
CA HIS A 37 19.40 13.13 1.34
C HIS A 37 18.99 12.09 2.39
N GLN A 38 19.20 12.44 3.67
CA GLN A 38 18.89 11.61 4.84
C GLN A 38 17.93 12.29 5.84
N ASP A 39 17.19 13.33 5.41
CA ASP A 39 16.10 13.89 6.22
C ASP A 39 15.01 12.84 6.49
N LEU A 40 14.94 12.38 7.74
CA LEU A 40 14.05 11.30 8.19
C LEU A 40 12.55 11.62 8.02
N ARG A 41 12.20 12.90 7.82
CA ARG A 41 10.82 13.33 7.56
C ARG A 41 10.34 12.98 6.16
N PHE A 42 11.26 12.78 5.20
CA PHE A 42 10.94 12.60 3.78
C PHE A 42 11.54 11.32 3.18
N PRO A 43 11.26 10.12 3.72
CA PRO A 43 11.71 8.89 3.09
C PRO A 43 11.05 8.72 1.71
N ARG A 44 11.79 8.17 0.74
CA ARG A 44 11.20 7.67 -0.50
C ARG A 44 10.62 6.28 -0.24
N ILE A 45 9.45 6.00 -0.81
CA ILE A 45 8.80 4.68 -0.71
C ILE A 45 9.20 3.86 -1.93
N ALA A 46 9.86 2.73 -1.68
CA ALA A 46 10.25 1.75 -2.70
C ALA A 46 9.48 0.45 -2.46
N PHE A 47 8.89 -0.12 -3.52
CA PHE A 47 8.25 -1.42 -3.45
C PHE A 47 9.23 -2.53 -3.83
N PHE A 48 9.27 -3.59 -3.02
CA PHE A 48 10.03 -4.81 -3.29
C PHE A 48 9.09 -6.01 -3.22
N SER A 49 9.36 -7.05 -4.01
CA SER A 49 8.56 -8.28 -3.96
C SER A 49 8.82 -9.06 -2.68
N SER A 50 7.76 -9.45 -1.97
CA SER A 50 7.83 -10.29 -0.75
C SER A 50 7.97 -11.78 -1.05
N ARG A 51 7.66 -12.19 -2.29
CA ARG A 51 7.76 -13.56 -2.82
C ARG A 51 8.03 -13.52 -4.32
N HIS A 52 8.27 -14.68 -4.92
CA HIS A 52 8.29 -14.81 -6.37
C HIS A 52 6.92 -14.46 -6.98
N ILE A 53 6.90 -13.63 -8.03
CA ILE A 53 5.69 -13.15 -8.72
C ILE A 53 5.66 -13.75 -10.12
N ARG A 54 4.56 -14.42 -10.48
CA ARG A 54 4.44 -15.02 -11.81
C ARG A 54 4.10 -13.97 -12.88
N PRO A 55 4.49 -14.17 -14.15
CA PRO A 55 4.01 -13.32 -15.24
C PRO A 55 2.47 -13.28 -15.27
N GLY A 56 1.90 -12.07 -15.34
CA GLY A 56 0.46 -11.85 -15.32
C GLY A 56 -0.18 -11.83 -13.93
N GLU A 57 0.56 -12.07 -12.85
CA GLU A 57 0.06 -11.88 -11.49
C GLU A 57 -0.07 -10.38 -11.17
N GLU A 58 -1.22 -9.97 -10.65
CA GLU A 58 -1.46 -8.59 -10.24
C GLU A 58 -0.59 -8.22 -9.04
N LEU A 59 0.03 -7.04 -9.09
CA LEU A 59 0.78 -6.49 -7.97
C LEU A 59 -0.17 -5.85 -6.96
N GLY A 60 0.06 -6.09 -5.68
CA GLY A 60 -0.66 -5.41 -4.61
C GLY A 60 0.02 -5.47 -3.26
N PHE A 61 -0.22 -4.43 -2.47
CA PHE A 61 0.33 -4.26 -1.13
C PHE A 61 -0.78 -4.05 -0.10
N ASP A 62 -0.44 -4.21 1.18
CA ASP A 62 -1.36 -3.90 2.26
C ASP A 62 -1.47 -2.38 2.44
N TYR A 63 -2.68 -1.82 2.31
CA TYR A 63 -2.93 -0.40 2.48
C TYR A 63 -2.96 0.01 3.96
N GLY A 64 -3.09 -0.97 4.85
CA GLY A 64 -3.17 -0.79 6.29
C GLY A 64 -4.54 -0.39 6.80
N ASP A 65 -4.75 -0.61 8.10
CA ASP A 65 -6.04 -0.44 8.77
C ASP A 65 -6.59 0.99 8.63
N ARG A 66 -5.73 2.03 8.69
CA ARG A 66 -6.17 3.42 8.55
C ARG A 66 -6.92 3.70 7.23
N PHE A 67 -6.58 3.01 6.14
CA PHE A 67 -7.35 3.12 4.90
C PHE A 67 -8.71 2.45 5.06
N TRP A 68 -8.73 1.22 5.58
CA TRP A 68 -9.93 0.39 5.69
C TRP A 68 -10.91 0.88 6.77
N ASP A 69 -10.44 1.44 7.88
CA ASP A 69 -11.26 2.11 8.91
C ASP A 69 -12.10 3.24 8.29
N ILE A 70 -11.57 3.92 7.27
CA ILE A 70 -12.26 5.03 6.59
C ILE A 70 -13.09 4.53 5.41
N LYS A 71 -12.60 3.53 4.68
CA LYS A 71 -13.16 3.12 3.37
C LYS A 71 -14.14 1.95 3.42
N SER A 72 -14.05 1.08 4.42
CA SER A 72 -14.94 -0.08 4.60
C SER A 72 -16.42 0.29 4.58
N LYS A 73 -16.78 1.46 5.14
CA LYS A 73 -18.16 1.99 5.10
C LYS A 73 -18.69 2.34 3.70
N TYR A 74 -17.83 2.44 2.69
CA TYR A 74 -18.21 2.79 1.32
C TYR A 74 -18.10 1.60 0.37
N PHE A 75 -17.09 0.75 0.53
CA PHE A 75 -16.90 -0.45 -0.27
C PHE A 75 -16.05 -1.50 0.47
N PRO A 76 -16.34 -2.80 0.29
CA PRO A 76 -15.53 -3.89 0.82
C PRO A 76 -14.29 -4.17 -0.05
N CYS A 77 -13.30 -4.83 0.52
CA CYS A 77 -12.16 -5.40 -0.22
C CYS A 77 -12.62 -6.51 -1.16
N GLN A 78 -12.02 -6.56 -2.36
CA GLN A 78 -12.33 -7.51 -3.43
C GLN A 78 -11.10 -8.31 -3.86
N CYS A 79 -10.08 -8.45 -2.99
CA CYS A 79 -8.83 -9.12 -3.35
C CYS A 79 -8.97 -10.63 -3.61
N GLY A 80 -10.11 -11.24 -3.26
CA GLY A 80 -10.39 -12.67 -3.49
C GLY A 80 -9.57 -13.66 -2.67
N SER A 81 -8.73 -13.18 -1.74
CA SER A 81 -7.93 -14.06 -0.87
C SER A 81 -8.80 -14.73 0.20
N GLU A 82 -8.55 -16.01 0.48
CA GLU A 82 -9.13 -16.72 1.64
C GLU A 82 -8.72 -16.08 2.98
N LYS A 83 -7.64 -15.30 2.99
CA LYS A 83 -7.15 -14.56 4.16
C LYS A 83 -7.61 -13.09 4.16
N CYS A 84 -8.65 -12.75 3.40
CA CYS A 84 -9.17 -11.38 3.35
C CYS A 84 -9.68 -10.95 4.73
N LYS A 85 -9.30 -9.74 5.16
CA LYS A 85 -9.68 -9.15 6.47
C LYS A 85 -10.65 -7.98 6.36
N HIS A 86 -11.02 -7.61 5.14
CA HIS A 86 -11.76 -6.38 4.85
C HIS A 86 -12.87 -6.61 3.82
N SER A 87 -13.30 -7.86 3.60
CA SER A 87 -14.44 -8.16 2.73
C SER A 87 -15.76 -7.72 3.39
N ALA A 88 -16.89 -7.90 2.71
CA ALA A 88 -18.19 -7.57 3.29
C ALA A 88 -18.60 -8.52 4.43
N GLU A 89 -18.02 -9.72 4.42
CA GLU A 89 -18.26 -10.80 5.39
C GLU A 89 -17.26 -10.80 6.56
N ALA A 90 -16.21 -9.97 6.48
CA ALA A 90 -15.13 -9.89 7.46
C ALA A 90 -15.49 -9.03 8.68
#